data_AF-C7GYV0-F1
#
_entry.id   AF-C7GYV0-F1
#
_cell.length_a   1.000
_cell.length_b   1.000
_cell.length_c   1.000
_cell.angle_alpha   90.00
_cell.angle_beta   90.00
_cell.angle_gamma   90.00
#
_symmetry.space_group_name_H-M   'P 1'
#
loop_
_entity.id
_entity.type
_entity.pdbx_description
1 polymer ?
#
loop_
_entity_poly.entity_id
_entity_poly.type
_entity_poly.pdbx_seq_one_letter_code
_entity_poly.pdbx_strand_id
1 'polypeptide(L)'
;MLSKATVQKMTDYFFGGEPEKAYELVSSMAEWGQFEASTSDLCEGHLAYDIMCRSDLSVWQKHVPPPFSEDYPTYRGEIKLPKHIVIRGVK
;
A
#
# COMPACT_ATOMS: atom_id res chain seq x y z
N MET A 1 16.86 -3.42 -8.72
CA MET A 1 16.78 -4.73 -8.01
C MET A 1 17.49 -4.55 -6.68
N LEU A 2 16.80 -4.81 -5.58
CA LEU A 2 17.26 -4.47 -4.23
C LEU A 2 18.40 -5.41 -3.78
N SER A 3 19.38 -4.85 -3.08
CA SER A 3 20.42 -5.64 -2.42
C SER A 3 19.88 -6.28 -1.14
N LYS A 4 20.52 -7.37 -0.66
CA LYS A 4 20.15 -8.01 0.61
C LYS A 4 20.20 -7.03 1.80
N ALA A 5 21.21 -6.17 1.84
CA ALA A 5 21.33 -5.14 2.89
C ALA A 5 20.19 -4.12 2.82
N THR A 6 19.77 -3.75 1.62
CA THR A 6 18.62 -2.85 1.42
C THR A 6 17.33 -3.50 1.87
N VAL A 7 17.10 -4.77 1.50
CA VAL A 7 15.91 -5.54 1.93
C VAL A 7 15.87 -5.65 3.46
N GLN A 8 16.98 -5.99 4.11
CA GLN A 8 17.03 -6.04 5.58
C GLN A 8 16.67 -4.69 6.20
N LYS A 9 17.26 -3.60 5.69
CA LYS A 9 16.97 -2.24 6.18
C LYS A 9 15.51 -1.85 5.99
N MET A 10 14.91 -2.24 4.86
CA MET A 10 13.48 -2.06 4.62
C MET A 10 12.65 -2.84 5.63
N THR A 11 12.99 -4.10 5.90
CA THR A 11 12.31 -4.92 6.92
C THR A 11 12.38 -4.26 8.29
N ASP A 12 13.56 -3.78 8.69
CA ASP A 12 13.77 -3.12 9.98
C ASP A 12 12.89 -1.86 10.12
N TYR A 13 12.77 -1.04 9.08
CA TYR A 13 11.88 0.12 9.08
C TYR A 13 10.41 -0.27 9.05
N PHE A 14 10.02 -1.15 8.14
CA PHE A 14 8.63 -1.50 7.87
C PHE A 14 7.98 -2.16 9.08
N PHE A 15 8.64 -3.17 9.67
CA PHE A 15 8.13 -3.85 10.87
C PHE A 15 8.54 -3.15 12.17
N GLY A 16 9.50 -2.22 12.13
CA GLY A 16 9.88 -1.36 13.24
C GLY A 16 8.94 -0.17 13.48
N GLY A 17 7.90 -0.01 12.66
CA GLY A 17 6.90 1.06 12.82
C GLY A 17 7.23 2.36 12.07
N GLU A 18 8.18 2.33 11.14
CA GLU A 18 8.50 3.45 10.23
C GLU A 18 8.34 3.04 8.76
N PRO A 19 7.15 2.55 8.33
CA PRO A 19 6.94 2.02 6.99
C PRO A 19 7.21 3.03 5.86
N GLU A 20 7.03 4.32 6.11
CA GLU A 20 7.30 5.39 5.14
C GLU A 20 8.77 5.40 4.71
N LYS A 21 9.71 5.17 5.65
CA LYS A 21 11.14 5.06 5.33
C LYS A 21 11.45 3.83 4.49
N ALA A 22 10.66 2.76 4.62
CA ALA A 22 10.80 1.60 3.74
C ALA A 22 10.30 1.91 2.31
N TYR A 23 9.23 2.69 2.17
CA TYR A 23 8.71 3.12 0.86
C TYR A 23 9.70 4.02 0.11
N GLU A 24 10.46 4.86 0.80
CA GLU A 24 11.50 5.70 0.19
C GLU A 24 12.67 4.90 -0.41
N LEU A 25 12.84 3.64 -0.01
CA LEU A 25 13.93 2.78 -0.48
C LEU A 25 13.60 2.02 -1.77
N VAL A 26 12.33 2.04 -2.21
CA VAL A 26 11.94 1.45 -3.50
C VAL A 26 11.86 2.51 -4.58
N SER A 27 12.30 2.17 -5.79
CA SER A 27 12.17 3.03 -6.97
C SER A 27 11.06 2.57 -7.91
N SER A 28 10.49 1.38 -7.69
CA SER A 28 9.45 0.79 -8.56
C SER A 28 8.65 -0.29 -7.84
N MET A 29 7.48 -0.64 -8.39
CA MET A 29 6.68 -1.77 -7.89
C MET A 29 7.36 -3.13 -8.06
N ALA A 30 8.29 -3.27 -9.00
CA ALA A 30 9.08 -4.48 -9.12
C ALA A 30 10.00 -4.68 -7.90
N GLU A 31 10.56 -3.59 -7.37
CA GLU A 31 11.36 -3.62 -6.14
C GLU A 31 10.51 -3.82 -4.89
N TRP A 32 9.32 -3.22 -4.84
CA TRP A 32 8.34 -3.51 -3.80
C TRP A 32 7.94 -4.99 -3.79
N GLY A 33 7.63 -5.57 -4.95
CA GLY A 33 7.32 -7.00 -5.06
C GLY A 33 8.49 -7.91 -4.67
N GLN A 34 9.74 -7.50 -4.93
CA GLN A 34 10.92 -8.21 -4.43
C GLN A 34 10.99 -8.18 -2.90
N PHE A 35 10.67 -7.05 -2.27
CA PHE A 35 10.62 -6.92 -0.82
C PHE A 35 9.51 -7.82 -0.24
N GLU A 36 8.28 -7.75 -0.76
CA GLU A 36 7.16 -8.59 -0.31
C GLU A 36 7.48 -10.08 -0.39
N ALA A 37 8.07 -10.53 -1.50
CA ALA A 37 8.49 -11.92 -1.68
C ALA A 37 9.64 -12.33 -0.73
N SER A 38 10.47 -11.38 -0.30
CA SER A 38 11.56 -11.64 0.66
C SER A 38 11.07 -11.74 2.10
N THR A 39 9.89 -11.18 2.40
CA THR A 39 9.31 -11.15 3.75
C THR A 39 8.08 -12.05 3.90
N SER A 40 7.68 -12.78 2.84
CA SER A 40 6.48 -13.63 2.84
C SER A 40 6.51 -14.70 3.92
N ASP A 41 7.69 -15.20 4.28
CA ASP A 41 7.88 -16.21 5.32
C ASP A 41 7.99 -15.61 6.73
N LEU A 42 8.14 -14.27 6.83
CA LEU A 42 8.37 -13.56 8.09
C LEU A 42 7.10 -12.95 8.67
N CYS A 43 6.12 -12.62 7.83
CA CYS A 43 4.84 -12.08 8.30
C CYS A 43 3.66 -12.59 7.48
N GLU A 44 2.53 -12.78 8.14
CA GLU A 44 1.27 -12.99 7.44
C GLU A 44 0.88 -11.72 6.67
N GLY A 45 0.28 -11.89 5.49
CA GLY A 45 -0.15 -10.77 4.65
C GLY A 45 -1.09 -9.78 5.36
N HIS A 46 -1.82 -10.24 6.38
CA HIS A 46 -2.66 -9.38 7.23
C HIS A 46 -1.85 -8.35 8.02
N LEU A 47 -0.67 -8.71 8.55
CA LEU A 47 0.16 -7.77 9.30
C LEU A 47 0.71 -6.68 8.38
N ALA A 48 1.23 -7.06 7.20
CA ALA A 48 1.71 -6.12 6.21
C ALA A 48 0.59 -5.16 5.75
N TYR A 49 -0.61 -5.71 5.51
CA TYR A 49 -1.79 -4.91 5.16
C TYR A 49 -2.16 -3.91 6.26
N ASP A 50 -2.22 -4.34 7.52
CA ASP A 50 -2.53 -3.47 8.66
C ASP A 50 -1.52 -2.33 8.82
N ILE A 51 -0.22 -2.61 8.62
CA ILE A 51 0.84 -1.60 8.63
C ILE A 51 0.60 -0.59 7.51
N MET A 52 0.37 -1.06 6.27
CA MET A 52 0.11 -0.20 5.12
C MET A 52 -1.13 0.68 5.32
N CYS A 53 -2.24 0.12 5.80
CA CYS A 53 -3.49 0.87 6.04
C CYS A 53 -3.35 1.98 7.08
N ARG A 54 -2.36 1.90 7.98
CA ARG A 54 -2.11 2.91 9.02
C ARG A 54 -0.99 3.89 8.64
N SER A 55 -0.30 3.67 7.53
CA SER A 55 0.83 4.45 7.06
C SER A 55 0.44 5.49 5.99
N ASP A 56 1.34 6.44 5.74
CA ASP A 56 1.22 7.30 4.55
C ASP A 56 1.72 6.57 3.29
N LEU A 57 0.77 6.15 2.46
CA LEU A 57 1.05 5.47 1.20
C LEU A 57 1.41 6.42 0.06
N SER A 58 1.47 7.75 0.26
CA SER A 58 1.72 8.71 -0.82
C SER A 58 3.06 8.49 -1.52
N VAL A 59 4.09 8.02 -0.80
CA VAL A 59 5.39 7.66 -1.38
C VAL A 59 5.27 6.40 -2.21
N TRP A 60 4.69 5.34 -1.64
CA TRP A 60 4.48 4.06 -2.31
C TRP A 60 3.61 4.20 -3.58
N GLN A 61 2.53 4.99 -3.52
CA GLN A 61 1.59 5.23 -4.62
C GLN A 61 2.23 5.84 -5.86
N LYS A 62 3.34 6.58 -5.75
CA LYS A 62 4.06 7.14 -6.91
C LYS A 62 4.58 6.06 -7.86
N HIS A 63 4.80 4.85 -7.33
CA HIS A 63 5.32 3.73 -8.09
C HIS A 63 4.21 2.84 -8.62
N VAL A 64 3.03 2.88 -8.01
CA VAL A 64 1.87 2.08 -8.40
C VAL A 64 1.46 2.50 -9.81
N PRO A 65 1.46 1.58 -10.79
CA PRO A 65 0.94 1.92 -12.09
C PRO A 65 -0.52 2.38 -11.93
N PRO A 66 -0.98 3.39 -12.69
CA PRO A 66 -2.38 3.77 -12.68
C PRO A 66 -3.23 2.51 -12.83
N PRO A 67 -4.41 2.44 -12.17
CA PRO A 67 -5.19 1.23 -12.13
C PRO A 67 -5.31 0.66 -13.55
N PHE A 68 -4.97 -0.62 -13.67
CA PHE A 68 -5.14 -1.38 -14.90
C PHE A 68 -6.63 -1.46 -15.20
N SER A 69 -7.13 -0.42 -15.89
CA SER A 69 -8.23 -0.41 -16.86
C SER A 69 -9.07 0.87 -16.78
N GLU A 70 -9.20 1.56 -17.91
CA GLU A 70 -10.41 2.32 -18.20
C GLU A 70 -11.65 1.38 -18.28
N ASP A 71 -11.42 0.07 -18.45
CA ASP A 71 -12.43 -0.98 -18.63
C ASP A 71 -12.97 -1.64 -17.35
N TYR A 72 -12.52 -1.26 -16.15
CA TYR A 72 -13.16 -1.80 -14.94
C TYR A 72 -14.46 -1.03 -14.74
N PRO A 73 -15.62 -1.71 -14.64
CA PRO A 73 -16.87 -1.03 -14.42
C PRO A 73 -16.81 -0.31 -13.07
N THR A 74 -16.65 1.01 -13.12
CA THR A 74 -16.77 1.86 -11.94
C THR A 74 -18.21 2.37 -11.90
N TYR A 75 -18.96 1.95 -10.89
CA TYR A 75 -20.34 2.37 -10.66
C TYR A 75 -20.41 3.78 -10.05
N ARG A 76 -19.57 4.71 -10.55
CA ARG A 76 -19.42 6.06 -10.01
C ARG A 76 -20.73 6.82 -10.19
N GLY A 77 -21.39 7.16 -9.09
CA GLY A 77 -22.69 7.83 -9.08
C GLY A 77 -23.89 6.89 -9.22
N GLU A 78 -23.68 5.61 -9.50
CA GLU A 78 -24.74 4.60 -9.58
C GLU A 78 -25.08 3.99 -8.21
N ILE A 79 -24.10 3.93 -7.31
CA ILE A 79 -24.31 3.44 -5.94
C ILE A 79 -24.87 4.56 -5.07
N LYS A 80 -26.12 4.41 -4.61
CA LYS A 80 -26.75 5.29 -3.62
C LYS A 80 -26.53 4.74 -2.22
N LEU A 81 -26.16 5.60 -1.28
CA LEU A 81 -26.10 5.22 0.13
C LEU A 81 -27.49 4.81 0.64
N PRO A 82 -27.58 3.81 1.54
CA PRO A 82 -28.84 3.41 2.15
C PRO A 82 -29.53 4.60 2.84
N LYS A 83 -30.87 4.67 2.75
CA LYS A 83 -31.68 5.80 3.25
C LYS A 83 -31.49 6.13 4.74
N HIS A 84 -30.99 5.19 5.54
CA HIS A 84 -30.78 5.36 6.98
C HIS A 84 -29.38 5.90 7.33
N ILE A 85 -28.47 6.00 6.36
CA ILE A 85 -27.15 6.61 6.59
C ILE A 85 -27.29 8.14 6.50
N VAL A 86 -27.09 8.80 7.64
CA VAL A 86 -27.04 10.27 7.71
C VAL A 86 -25.60 10.71 7.50
N ILE A 87 -25.30 11.28 6.32
CA ILE A 87 -24.00 11.93 6.09
C ILE A 87 -24.03 13.27 6.81
N ARG A 88 -23.34 13.37 7.95
CA ARG A 88 -23.13 14.65 8.62
C ARG A 88 -21.96 15.38 7.96
N GLY A 89 -22.30 16.33 7.08
CA GLY A 89 -21.42 17.41 6.68
C GLY A 89 -20.88 17.33 5.24
N VAL A 90 -21.35 18.26 4.41
CA VAL A 90 -20.47 19.12 3.61
C VAL A 90 -21.09 20.51 3.70
N LYS A 91 -20.35 21.47 4.24
CA LYS A 91 -20.65 22.90 4.14
C LYS A 91 -19.62 23.50 3.20
#